data_AF-A0AAD9CVK7-F1
#
_entry.id   AF-A0AAD9CVK7-F1
#
_cell.length_a   1.000
_cell.length_b   1.000
_cell.length_c   1.000
_cell.angle_alpha   90.00
_cell.angle_beta   90.00
_cell.angle_gamma   90.00
#
_symmetry.space_group_name_H-M   'P 1'
#
loop_
_entity.id
_entity.type
_entity.pdbx_description
1 polymer ?
#
loop_
_entity_poly.entity_id
_entity_poly.type
_entity_poly.pdbx_seq_one_letter_code
_entity_poly.pdbx_strand_id
1 'polypeptide(L)'
;MATMYAPQYAPNLIDTSEEYGYKADIVEGDDEYLEADRTVEVSEEQWRAMTKILQDVRPTLLPDEELGDLAAAEAAVQEKIVERNVIIDQLQEDLRQLTRQHAQAVQAAQRPPTHPSLQEHDAQVRTLESKQHHLGKALNEEQVGMTKREGELQRAKGEKEEVEAEEVGDDDWVDGKALRLKLLADAGFTFVPPKDDKTGAKVLIRAWSVPTIQTLLTPGNDVKEDVHTVSVDKNKSRVHQANLMWSLASD
;
A
#
# COMPACT_ATOMS: atom_id res chain seq x y z
N MET A 1 4.40 17.12 -18.08
CA MET A 1 3.61 17.27 -19.32
C MET A 1 3.93 16.09 -20.22
N ALA A 2 3.17 15.01 -20.13
CA ALA A 2 3.35 13.83 -20.98
C ALA A 2 1.98 13.52 -21.60
N THR A 3 1.88 13.75 -22.90
CA THR A 3 0.70 13.49 -23.72
C THR A 3 0.51 11.98 -23.88
N MET A 4 -0.50 11.43 -23.19
CA MET A 4 -0.98 10.06 -23.40
C MET A 4 -1.68 9.98 -24.76
N TYR A 5 -1.08 9.23 -25.67
CA TYR A 5 -1.71 8.78 -26.91
C TYR A 5 -2.77 7.72 -26.56
N ALA A 6 -4.05 8.07 -26.70
CA ALA A 6 -5.13 7.10 -26.68
C ALA A 6 -5.23 6.45 -28.07
N PRO A 7 -5.19 5.11 -28.19
CA PRO A 7 -5.48 4.45 -29.45
C PRO A 7 -6.98 4.56 -29.73
N GLN A 8 -7.34 5.36 -30.75
CA GLN A 8 -8.68 5.40 -31.32
C GLN A 8 -8.93 4.07 -32.04
N TYR A 9 -9.54 3.10 -31.36
CA TYR A 9 -10.17 1.97 -32.02
C TYR A 9 -11.48 2.46 -32.63
N ALA A 10 -11.45 2.78 -33.92
CA ALA A 10 -12.66 2.91 -34.71
C ALA A 10 -13.30 1.51 -34.79
N PRO A 11 -14.59 1.35 -34.40
CA PRO A 11 -15.31 0.13 -34.73
C PRO A 11 -15.47 0.11 -36.26
N ASN A 12 -14.86 -0.88 -36.91
CA ASN A 12 -15.24 -1.24 -38.27
C ASN A 12 -16.70 -1.69 -38.19
N LEU A 13 -17.63 -0.76 -38.46
CA LEU A 13 -18.96 -1.12 -38.91
C LEU A 13 -18.74 -1.88 -40.22
N ILE A 14 -18.75 -3.20 -40.13
CA ILE A 14 -19.01 -4.05 -41.28
C ILE A 14 -20.47 -3.76 -41.61
N ASP A 15 -20.65 -2.88 -42.59
CA ASP A 15 -21.92 -2.62 -43.23
C ASP A 15 -22.38 -3.93 -43.89
N THR A 16 -23.20 -4.69 -43.17
CA THR A 16 -23.86 -5.90 -43.72
C THR A 16 -25.14 -5.53 -44.46
N SER A 17 -25.24 -4.34 -45.05
CA SER A 17 -26.15 -4.10 -46.16
C SER A 17 -25.57 -4.68 -47.44
N GLU A 18 -25.22 -5.97 -47.44
CA GLU A 18 -25.33 -6.76 -48.67
C GLU A 18 -26.81 -7.00 -48.88
N GLU A 19 -27.41 -5.93 -49.40
CA GLU A 19 -28.56 -5.88 -50.27
C GLU A 19 -28.69 -7.22 -51.02
N TYR A 20 -29.58 -8.08 -50.51
CA TYR A 20 -30.17 -9.14 -51.30
C TYR A 20 -30.95 -8.47 -52.43
N GLY A 21 -30.22 -8.09 -53.47
CA GLY A 21 -30.74 -7.73 -54.76
C GLY A 21 -31.38 -8.98 -55.36
N TYR A 22 -32.60 -9.28 -54.92
CA TYR A 22 -33.59 -9.84 -55.81
C TYR A 22 -33.75 -8.84 -56.95
N LYS A 23 -32.92 -8.98 -57.99
CA LYS A 23 -33.31 -8.57 -59.33
C LYS A 23 -34.51 -9.44 -59.69
N ALA A 24 -35.68 -9.01 -59.25
CA ALA A 24 -36.87 -9.25 -60.02
C ALA A 24 -36.63 -8.50 -61.32
N ASP A 25 -36.11 -9.20 -62.31
CA ASP A 25 -36.22 -8.76 -63.69
C ASP A 25 -37.72 -8.77 -63.99
N ILE A 26 -38.38 -7.66 -63.64
CA ILE A 26 -39.66 -7.27 -64.20
C ILE A 26 -39.32 -6.98 -65.65
N VAL A 27 -39.45 -8.01 -66.48
CA VAL A 27 -39.51 -7.87 -67.93
C VAL A 27 -40.76 -7.05 -68.18
N GLU A 28 -40.58 -5.74 -68.32
CA GLU A 28 -41.58 -4.86 -68.91
C GLU A 28 -41.94 -5.45 -70.28
N GLY A 29 -43.20 -5.86 -70.38
CA GLY A 29 -43.77 -6.36 -71.62
C GLY A 29 -43.77 -5.25 -72.65
N ASP A 30 -42.92 -5.39 -73.65
CA ASP A 30 -43.16 -4.83 -74.96
C ASP A 30 -44.28 -5.65 -75.62
N ASP A 31 -45.52 -5.23 -75.34
CA ASP A 31 -46.72 -5.61 -76.10
C ASP A 31 -46.63 -5.03 -77.51
N GLU A 32 -45.81 -5.64 -78.37
CA GLU A 32 -45.93 -5.52 -79.82
C GLU A 32 -46.22 -6.91 -80.41
N TYR A 33 -47.44 -7.40 -80.19
CA TYR A 33 -48.05 -8.42 -81.04
C TYR A 33 -48.44 -7.79 -82.39
N LEU A 34 -47.44 -7.57 -83.25
CA LEU A 34 -47.68 -7.48 -84.68
C LEU A 34 -47.76 -8.91 -85.21
N GLU A 35 -48.98 -9.44 -85.29
CA GLU A 35 -49.34 -10.62 -86.08
C GLU A 35 -48.96 -10.38 -87.55
N ALA A 36 -47.71 -10.65 -87.89
CA ALA A 36 -47.34 -10.99 -89.25
C ALA A 36 -47.80 -12.44 -89.46
N ASP A 37 -49.04 -12.60 -89.93
CA ASP A 37 -49.57 -13.85 -90.47
C ASP A 37 -48.74 -14.26 -91.69
N ARG A 38 -47.55 -14.80 -91.42
CA ARG A 38 -46.75 -15.52 -92.39
C ARG A 38 -47.35 -16.91 -92.46
N THR A 39 -48.36 -17.05 -93.32
CA THR A 39 -48.74 -18.36 -93.84
C THR A 39 -47.60 -18.87 -94.70
N VAL A 40 -46.56 -19.39 -94.05
CA VAL A 40 -45.59 -20.28 -94.69
C VAL A 40 -46.42 -21.48 -95.10
N GLU A 41 -46.62 -21.67 -96.41
CA GLU A 41 -47.15 -22.91 -96.96
C GLU A 41 -46.13 -24.02 -96.68
N VAL A 42 -46.14 -24.51 -95.45
CA VAL A 42 -45.36 -25.66 -95.01
C VAL A 42 -45.81 -26.82 -95.88
N SER A 43 -44.86 -27.42 -96.62
CA SER A 43 -45.19 -28.53 -97.50
C SER A 43 -45.83 -29.66 -96.70
N GLU A 44 -46.74 -30.41 -97.30
CA GLU A 44 -47.43 -31.52 -96.61
C GLU A 44 -46.42 -32.52 -96.00
N GLU A 45 -45.26 -32.67 -96.64
CA GLU A 45 -44.13 -33.45 -96.14
C GLU A 45 -43.50 -32.87 -94.87
N GLN A 46 -43.34 -31.55 -94.77
CA GLN A 46 -42.84 -30.88 -93.56
C GLN A 46 -43.84 -30.98 -92.41
N TRP A 47 -45.14 -30.86 -92.69
CA TRP A 47 -46.18 -31.10 -91.67
C TRP A 47 -46.19 -32.53 -91.16
N ARG A 48 -45.99 -33.51 -92.05
CA ARG A 48 -45.86 -34.93 -91.68
C ARG A 48 -44.59 -35.20 -90.86
N ALA A 49 -43.48 -34.54 -91.20
CA ALA A 49 -42.24 -34.64 -90.42
C ALA A 49 -42.39 -34.03 -89.02
N MET A 50 -43.02 -32.85 -88.93
CA MET A 50 -43.30 -32.18 -87.64
C MET A 50 -44.24 -32.99 -86.77
N THR A 51 -45.34 -33.50 -87.33
CA THR A 51 -46.30 -34.33 -86.57
C THR A 51 -45.68 -35.64 -86.11
N LYS A 52 -44.77 -36.23 -86.89
CA LYS A 52 -43.98 -37.38 -86.45
C LYS A 52 -43.08 -37.04 -85.27
N ILE A 53 -42.34 -35.92 -85.32
CA ILE A 53 -41.50 -35.47 -84.20
C ILE A 53 -42.35 -35.23 -82.94
N LEU A 54 -43.50 -34.55 -83.07
CA LEU A 54 -44.41 -34.33 -81.95
C LEU A 54 -44.95 -35.64 -81.37
N GLN A 55 -45.23 -36.64 -82.20
CA GLN A 55 -45.61 -37.97 -81.75
C GLN A 55 -44.47 -38.72 -81.07
N ASP A 56 -43.24 -38.56 -81.55
CA ASP A 56 -42.04 -39.18 -80.98
C ASP A 56 -41.65 -38.54 -79.63
N VAL A 57 -41.90 -37.23 -79.47
CA VAL A 57 -41.59 -36.46 -78.24
C VAL A 57 -42.71 -36.58 -77.19
N ARG A 58 -43.97 -36.81 -77.60
CA ARG A 58 -45.11 -36.89 -76.66
C ARG A 58 -44.94 -37.91 -75.52
N PRO A 59 -44.40 -39.13 -75.72
CA PRO A 59 -44.16 -40.08 -74.64
C PRO A 59 -42.99 -39.70 -73.73
N THR A 60 -42.09 -38.84 -74.20
CA THR A 60 -40.94 -38.34 -73.41
C THR A 60 -41.32 -37.16 -72.53
N LEU A 61 -42.39 -36.46 -72.86
CA LEU A 61 -42.99 -35.43 -72.03
C LEU A 61 -44.02 -36.12 -71.13
N LEU A 62 -43.65 -36.35 -69.88
CA LEU A 62 -44.54 -36.87 -68.83
C LEU A 62 -44.80 -35.76 -67.81
N PRO A 63 -45.75 -34.84 -68.08
CA PRO A 63 -45.99 -33.67 -67.23
C PRO A 63 -46.34 -34.05 -65.80
N ASP A 64 -47.02 -35.19 -65.60
CA ASP A 64 -47.41 -35.66 -64.29
C ASP A 64 -46.21 -36.11 -63.44
N GLU A 65 -45.17 -36.67 -64.06
CA GLU A 65 -43.92 -37.07 -63.40
C GLU A 65 -43.10 -35.83 -63.04
N GLU A 66 -42.91 -34.91 -64.00
CA GLU A 66 -42.20 -33.63 -63.80
C GLU A 66 -42.87 -32.75 -62.73
N LEU A 67 -44.21 -32.72 -62.68
CA LEU A 67 -44.96 -32.02 -61.63
C LEU A 67 -44.77 -32.70 -60.26
N GLY A 68 -44.65 -34.03 -60.22
CA GLY A 68 -44.35 -34.78 -59.01
C GLY A 68 -42.95 -34.48 -58.49
N ASP A 69 -41.95 -34.45 -59.37
CA ASP A 69 -40.57 -34.11 -59.03
C ASP A 69 -40.44 -32.66 -58.58
N LEU A 70 -41.17 -31.74 -59.21
CA LEU A 70 -41.21 -30.33 -58.80
C LEU A 70 -41.85 -30.16 -57.41
N ALA A 71 -42.95 -30.86 -57.13
CA ALA A 71 -43.57 -30.85 -55.81
C ALA A 71 -42.66 -31.47 -54.73
N ALA A 72 -41.91 -32.53 -55.07
CA ALA A 72 -40.92 -33.13 -54.17
C ALA A 72 -39.75 -32.18 -53.89
N ALA A 73 -39.27 -31.48 -54.93
CA ALA A 73 -38.22 -30.47 -54.79
C ALA A 73 -38.69 -29.29 -53.93
N GLU A 74 -39.92 -28.80 -54.12
CA GLU A 74 -40.50 -27.74 -53.30
C GLU A 74 -40.61 -28.16 -51.83
N ALA A 75 -41.08 -29.38 -51.56
CA ALA A 75 -41.15 -29.92 -50.21
C ALA A 75 -39.77 -30.00 -49.54
N ALA A 76 -38.75 -30.47 -50.28
CA ALA A 76 -37.38 -30.54 -49.77
C ALA A 76 -36.77 -29.15 -49.49
N VAL A 77 -37.07 -28.15 -50.33
CA VAL A 77 -36.65 -26.77 -50.10
C VAL A 77 -37.35 -26.20 -48.87
N GLN A 78 -38.65 -26.44 -48.72
CA GLN A 78 -39.42 -25.95 -47.58
C GLN A 78 -38.91 -26.54 -46.25
N GLU A 79 -38.57 -27.83 -46.23
CA GLU A 79 -37.92 -28.47 -45.08
C GLU A 79 -36.60 -27.77 -44.72
N LYS A 80 -35.76 -27.49 -45.72
CA LYS A 80 -34.48 -26.80 -45.50
C LYS A 80 -34.64 -25.36 -45.05
N ILE A 81 -35.69 -24.64 -45.48
CA ILE A 81 -35.99 -23.30 -44.99
C ILE A 81 -36.36 -23.36 -43.49
N VAL A 82 -37.17 -24.35 -43.08
CA VAL A 82 -37.53 -24.54 -41.68
C VAL A 82 -36.27 -24.82 -40.84
N GLU A 83 -35.41 -25.74 -41.27
CA GLU A 83 -34.13 -26.02 -40.58
C GLU A 83 -33.25 -24.77 -40.49
N ARG A 84 -33.11 -24.01 -41.58
CA ARG A 84 -32.33 -22.78 -41.63
C ARG A 84 -32.87 -21.75 -40.63
N ASN A 85 -34.18 -21.59 -40.54
CA ASN A 85 -34.79 -20.63 -39.61
C ASN A 85 -34.50 -21.01 -38.16
N VAL A 86 -34.59 -22.30 -37.81
CA VAL A 86 -34.22 -22.79 -36.46
C VAL A 86 -32.77 -22.47 -36.13
N ILE A 87 -31.84 -22.67 -37.09
CA ILE A 87 -30.43 -22.35 -36.89
C ILE A 87 -30.22 -20.84 -36.71
N ILE A 88 -30.88 -20.02 -37.52
CA ILE A 88 -30.80 -18.56 -37.40
C ILE A 88 -31.30 -18.09 -36.04
N ASP A 89 -32.43 -18.62 -35.57
CA ASP A 89 -33.00 -18.28 -34.27
C ASP A 89 -32.05 -18.65 -33.13
N GLN A 90 -31.43 -19.85 -33.21
CA GLN A 90 -30.43 -20.28 -32.24
C GLN A 90 -29.21 -19.35 -32.24
N LEU A 91 -28.68 -19.01 -33.42
CA LEU A 91 -27.53 -18.11 -33.54
C LEU A 91 -27.84 -16.71 -33.01
N GLN A 92 -29.05 -16.21 -33.23
CA GLN A 92 -29.49 -14.92 -32.68
C GLN A 92 -29.56 -14.96 -31.15
N GLU A 93 -30.04 -16.06 -30.57
CA GLU A 93 -30.07 -16.20 -29.11
C GLU A 93 -28.67 -16.33 -28.52
N ASP A 94 -27.80 -17.11 -29.16
CA ASP A 94 -26.39 -17.23 -28.76
C ASP A 94 -25.68 -15.86 -28.81
N LEU A 95 -25.92 -15.07 -29.85
CA LEU A 95 -25.38 -13.70 -29.96
C LEU A 95 -25.90 -12.79 -28.85
N ARG A 96 -27.19 -12.87 -28.50
CA ARG A 96 -27.74 -12.11 -27.36
C ARG A 96 -27.12 -12.53 -26.05
N GLN A 97 -26.92 -13.84 -25.84
CA GLN A 97 -26.29 -14.37 -24.64
C GLN A 97 -24.82 -13.90 -24.52
N LEU A 98 -24.03 -14.03 -25.59
CA LEU A 98 -22.64 -13.57 -25.63
C LEU A 98 -22.53 -12.06 -25.41
N THR A 99 -23.45 -11.28 -25.98
CA THR A 99 -23.48 -9.82 -25.77
C THR A 99 -23.73 -9.47 -24.31
N ARG A 100 -24.65 -10.17 -23.63
CA ARG A 100 -24.90 -9.98 -22.19
C ARG A 100 -23.68 -10.37 -21.35
N GLN A 101 -23.05 -11.51 -21.66
CA GLN A 101 -21.84 -11.96 -20.96
C GLN A 101 -20.68 -10.97 -21.14
N HIS A 102 -20.50 -10.45 -22.36
CA HIS A 102 -19.50 -9.42 -22.63
C HIS A 102 -19.78 -8.14 -21.83
N ALA A 103 -21.03 -7.66 -21.78
CA ALA A 103 -21.39 -6.50 -20.98
C ALA A 103 -21.11 -6.71 -19.48
N GLN A 104 -21.42 -7.89 -18.94
CA GLN A 104 -21.10 -8.26 -17.57
C GLN A 104 -19.59 -8.33 -17.33
N ALA A 105 -18.83 -8.91 -18.26
CA ALA A 105 -17.37 -8.99 -18.16
C ALA A 105 -16.73 -7.59 -18.22
N VAL A 106 -17.23 -6.69 -19.06
CA VAL A 106 -16.78 -5.29 -19.12
C VAL A 106 -17.05 -4.59 -17.78
N GLN A 107 -18.23 -4.77 -17.20
CA GLN A 107 -18.55 -4.20 -15.89
C GLN A 107 -17.70 -4.81 -14.77
N ALA A 108 -17.42 -6.11 -14.81
CA ALA A 108 -16.58 -6.79 -13.83
C ALA A 108 -15.07 -6.45 -13.98
N ALA A 109 -14.61 -6.18 -15.21
CA ALA A 109 -13.24 -5.76 -15.49
C ALA A 109 -12.96 -4.30 -15.10
N GLN A 110 -14.01 -3.48 -14.96
CA GLN A 110 -13.87 -2.16 -14.37
C GLN A 110 -13.53 -2.31 -12.88
N ARG A 111 -12.51 -1.58 -12.44
CA ARG A 111 -12.17 -1.54 -11.00
C ARG A 111 -13.41 -1.05 -10.22
N PRO A 112 -13.81 -1.75 -9.15
CA PRO A 112 -14.91 -1.29 -8.30
C PRO A 112 -14.63 0.13 -7.80
N PRO A 113 -15.66 0.99 -7.68
CA PRO A 113 -15.49 2.36 -7.19
C PRO A 113 -15.07 2.44 -5.71
N THR A 114 -15.10 1.31 -5.00
CA THR A 114 -14.59 1.16 -3.64
C THR A 114 -13.07 1.01 -3.57
N HIS A 115 -12.41 0.69 -4.69
CA HIS A 115 -10.96 0.63 -4.74
C HIS A 115 -10.38 2.00 -5.11
N PRO A 116 -9.25 2.40 -4.49
CA PRO A 116 -8.59 3.65 -4.81
C PRO A 116 -8.25 3.70 -6.30
N SER A 117 -8.35 4.89 -6.87
CA SER A 117 -7.89 5.15 -8.23
C SER A 117 -6.42 4.76 -8.38
N LEU A 118 -5.95 4.51 -9.61
CA LEU A 118 -4.55 4.15 -9.84
C LEU A 118 -3.58 5.17 -9.22
N GLN A 119 -3.92 6.46 -9.32
CA GLN A 119 -3.12 7.53 -8.75
C GLN A 119 -3.13 7.53 -7.22
N GLU A 120 -4.28 7.27 -6.59
CA GLU A 120 -4.38 7.15 -5.14
C GLU A 120 -3.64 5.92 -4.62
N HIS A 121 -3.75 4.79 -5.32
CA HIS A 121 -2.99 3.58 -5.02
C HIS A 121 -1.49 3.85 -5.08
N ASP A 122 -0.99 4.46 -6.16
CA ASP A 122 0.43 4.77 -6.30
C ASP A 122 0.92 5.76 -5.24
N ALA A 123 0.09 6.73 -4.86
CA ALA A 123 0.37 7.63 -3.75
C ALA A 123 0.44 6.89 -2.40
N GLN A 124 -0.45 5.92 -2.17
CA GLN A 124 -0.43 5.08 -0.97
C GLN A 124 0.81 4.19 -0.94
N VAL A 125 1.18 3.56 -2.06
CA VAL A 125 2.39 2.74 -2.17
C VAL A 125 3.63 3.57 -1.83
N ARG A 126 3.79 4.75 -2.45
CA ARG A 126 4.91 5.65 -2.13
C ARG A 126 4.93 6.09 -0.66
N THR A 127 3.76 6.30 -0.07
CA THR A 127 3.65 6.64 1.36
C THR A 127 4.10 5.47 2.24
N LEU A 128 3.72 4.24 1.89
CA LEU A 128 4.15 3.04 2.60
C LEU A 128 5.65 2.78 2.45
N GLU A 129 6.21 2.95 1.26
CA GLU A 129 7.66 2.85 1.02
C GLU A 129 8.44 3.88 1.85
N SER A 130 7.97 5.13 1.88
CA SER A 130 8.57 6.17 2.72
C SER A 130 8.52 5.82 4.21
N LYS A 131 7.38 5.29 4.68
CA LYS A 131 7.24 4.82 6.07
C LYS A 131 8.16 3.64 6.37
N GLN A 132 8.28 2.68 5.45
CA GLN A 132 9.18 1.54 5.61
C GLN A 132 10.64 1.99 5.74
N HIS A 133 11.08 2.89 4.87
CA HIS A 133 12.43 3.47 4.94
C HIS A 133 12.66 4.22 6.26
N HIS A 134 11.68 5.03 6.69
CA HIS A 134 11.77 5.76 7.95
C HIS A 134 11.87 4.82 9.16
N LEU A 135 11.02 3.78 9.22
CA LEU A 135 11.04 2.78 10.29
C LEU A 135 12.36 2.01 10.31
N GLY A 136 12.90 1.63 9.15
CA GLY A 136 14.21 0.98 9.06
C GLY A 136 15.34 1.86 9.62
N LYS A 137 15.32 3.17 9.30
CA LYS A 137 16.28 4.14 9.84
C LYS A 137 16.16 4.31 11.35
N ALA A 138 14.93 4.48 11.85
CA ALA A 138 14.66 4.63 13.29
C ALA A 138 15.09 3.39 14.08
N LEU A 139 14.83 2.19 13.55
CA LEU A 139 15.26 0.93 14.17
C LEU A 139 16.78 0.82 14.21
N ASN A 140 17.48 1.21 13.14
CA ASN A 140 18.93 1.21 13.13
C ASN A 140 19.54 2.21 14.13
N GLU A 141 18.95 3.41 14.25
CA GLU A 141 19.35 4.42 15.23
C GLU A 141 19.13 3.94 16.67
N GLU A 142 18.01 3.25 16.92
CA GLU A 142 17.68 2.67 18.22
C GLU A 142 18.65 1.54 18.58
N GLN A 143 18.95 0.64 17.62
CA GLN A 143 19.93 -0.43 17.80
C GLN A 143 21.32 0.11 18.15
N VAL A 144 21.79 1.15 17.45
CA VAL A 144 23.08 1.81 17.77
C VAL A 144 23.04 2.43 19.17
N GLY A 145 21.92 3.06 19.54
CA GLY A 145 21.71 3.61 20.87
C GLY A 145 21.69 2.53 21.97
N MET A 146 21.11 1.37 21.69
CA MET A 146 21.09 0.20 22.58
C MET A 146 22.51 -0.31 22.81
N THR A 147 23.26 -0.56 21.74
CA THR A 147 24.65 -1.04 21.82
C THR A 147 25.54 -0.08 22.61
N LYS A 148 25.35 1.24 22.47
CA LYS A 148 26.06 2.24 23.27
C LYS A 148 25.75 2.08 24.77
N ARG A 149 24.46 1.96 25.13
CA ARG A 149 24.03 1.80 26.52
C ARG A 149 24.49 0.48 27.12
N GLU A 150 24.48 -0.60 26.34
CA GLU A 150 25.02 -1.90 26.75
C GLU A 150 26.52 -1.79 27.07
N GLY A 151 27.28 -1.07 26.22
CA GLY A 151 28.70 -0.80 26.47
C GLY A 151 28.94 0.03 27.74
N GLU A 152 28.14 1.07 27.98
CA GLU A 152 28.19 1.86 29.22
C GLU A 152 27.86 1.02 30.46
N LEU A 153 26.82 0.17 30.37
CA LEU A 153 26.44 -0.74 31.44
C LEU A 153 27.53 -1.75 31.75
N GLN A 154 28.20 -2.29 30.71
CA GLN A 154 29.32 -3.21 30.90
C GLN A 154 30.52 -2.52 31.57
N ARG A 155 30.81 -1.26 31.23
CA ARG A 155 31.85 -0.47 31.92
C ARG A 155 31.52 -0.24 33.39
N ALA A 156 30.30 0.22 33.69
CA ALA A 156 29.87 0.46 35.06
C ALA A 156 29.89 -0.83 35.92
N LYS A 157 29.57 -1.98 35.31
CA LYS A 157 29.73 -3.29 35.97
C LYS A 157 31.20 -3.61 36.27
N GLY A 158 32.10 -3.37 35.33
CA GLY A 158 33.53 -3.53 35.54
C GLY A 158 34.07 -2.63 36.66
N GLU A 159 33.70 -1.36 36.66
CA GLU A 159 34.07 -0.41 37.73
C GLU A 159 33.54 -0.85 39.10
N LYS A 160 32.30 -1.36 39.15
CA LYS A 160 31.72 -1.93 40.38
C LYS A 160 32.51 -3.13 40.88
N GLU A 161 32.87 -4.05 39.99
CA GLU A 161 33.67 -5.24 40.34
C GLU A 161 35.08 -4.86 40.81
N GLU A 162 35.69 -3.83 40.20
CA GLU A 162 37.00 -3.29 40.62
C GLU A 162 36.94 -2.71 42.04
N VAL A 163 35.93 -1.89 42.34
CA VAL A 163 35.70 -1.35 43.69
C VAL A 163 35.36 -2.44 44.70
N GLU A 164 34.62 -3.48 44.30
CA GLU A 164 34.29 -4.62 45.17
C GLU A 164 35.50 -5.53 45.45
N ALA A 165 36.47 -5.59 44.53
CA ALA A 165 37.71 -6.34 44.70
C ALA A 165 38.76 -5.61 45.56
N GLU A 166 38.60 -4.30 45.76
CA GLU A 166 39.48 -3.51 46.62
C GLU A 166 39.14 -3.81 48.11
N GLU A 167 39.92 -4.70 48.74
CA GLU A 167 39.80 -5.00 50.17
C GLU A 167 40.17 -3.78 51.02
N VAL A 168 39.16 -2.99 51.39
CA VAL A 168 39.29 -1.95 52.41
C VAL A 168 39.37 -2.61 53.78
N GLY A 169 40.57 -3.03 54.20
CA GLY A 169 40.70 -3.62 55.55
C GLY A 169 42.01 -4.27 55.96
N ASP A 170 43.03 -4.37 55.11
CA ASP A 170 44.26 -5.07 55.51
C ASP A 170 45.20 -4.20 56.38
N ASP A 171 45.18 -4.52 57.68
CA ASP A 171 46.18 -4.36 58.74
C ASP A 171 46.78 -2.98 59.12
N ASP A 172 46.50 -1.89 58.40
CA ASP A 172 47.04 -0.54 58.72
C ASP A 172 45.97 0.49 59.15
N TRP A 173 44.92 0.05 59.86
CA TRP A 173 43.90 0.97 60.41
C TRP A 173 44.36 1.78 61.64
N VAL A 174 45.66 2.09 61.72
CA VAL A 174 46.25 3.01 62.70
C VAL A 174 45.61 4.40 62.62
N ASP A 175 44.95 4.73 61.50
CA ASP A 175 44.36 6.05 61.30
C ASP A 175 42.83 6.10 61.18
N GLY A 176 42.11 5.16 61.80
CA GLY A 176 40.65 5.29 61.91
C GLY A 176 40.19 6.57 62.63
N LYS A 177 41.09 7.16 63.42
CA LYS A 177 40.92 8.50 63.98
C LYS A 177 41.15 9.60 62.94
N ALA A 178 42.23 9.60 62.14
CA ALA A 178 42.34 10.61 61.09
C ALA A 178 41.31 10.44 59.98
N LEU A 179 40.83 9.24 59.66
CA LEU A 179 39.74 9.05 58.71
C LEU A 179 38.47 9.74 59.21
N ARG A 180 38.10 9.55 60.49
CA ARG A 180 36.96 10.24 61.11
C ARG A 180 37.18 11.75 61.19
N LEU A 181 38.40 12.19 61.51
CA LEU A 181 38.73 13.62 61.54
C LEU A 181 38.71 14.25 60.15
N LYS A 182 39.18 13.53 59.13
CA LYS A 182 39.15 13.95 57.72
C LYS A 182 37.71 14.02 57.24
N LEU A 183 36.88 13.01 57.52
CA LEU A 183 35.46 13.02 57.20
C LEU A 183 34.74 14.22 57.84
N LEU A 184 35.04 14.53 59.11
CA LEU A 184 34.48 15.70 59.79
C LEU A 184 35.00 17.03 59.19
N ALA A 185 36.28 17.09 58.81
CA ALA A 185 36.87 18.26 58.15
C ALA A 185 36.27 18.49 56.75
N ASP A 186 36.10 17.42 55.97
CA ASP A 186 35.48 17.43 54.64
C ASP A 186 33.98 17.79 54.75
N ALA A 187 33.31 17.40 55.83
CA ALA A 187 31.96 17.85 56.16
C ALA A 187 31.89 19.30 56.66
N GLY A 188 33.00 20.04 56.67
CA GLY A 188 33.04 21.47 57.00
C GLY A 188 33.34 21.80 58.47
N PHE A 189 33.59 20.81 59.33
CA PHE A 189 33.89 21.03 60.76
C PHE A 189 35.40 21.22 60.98
N THR A 190 35.81 22.42 61.40
CA THR A 190 37.19 22.71 61.79
C THR A 190 37.29 23.01 63.28
N PHE A 191 38.09 22.24 64.01
CA PHE A 191 38.35 22.49 65.43
C PHE A 191 39.49 23.51 65.60
N VAL A 192 39.23 24.57 66.36
CA VAL A 192 40.21 25.60 66.71
C VAL A 192 40.57 25.44 68.20
N PRO A 193 41.79 25.01 68.51
CA PRO A 193 42.23 24.86 69.89
C PRO A 193 42.31 26.22 70.59
N PRO A 194 42.14 26.25 71.93
CA PRO A 194 42.27 27.46 72.71
C PRO A 194 43.70 28.02 72.60
N LYS A 195 43.84 29.31 72.31
CA LYS A 195 45.16 29.97 72.22
C LYS A 195 45.72 30.34 73.59
N ASP A 196 44.84 30.68 74.53
CA ASP A 196 45.13 31.03 75.92
C ASP A 196 44.08 30.40 76.88
N ASP A 197 44.38 30.27 78.18
CA ASP A 197 43.47 29.74 79.22
C ASP A 197 42.14 30.50 79.36
N LYS A 198 42.05 31.70 78.76
CA LYS A 198 40.85 32.56 78.77
C LYS A 198 39.93 32.34 77.57
N THR A 199 40.43 31.74 76.49
CA THR A 199 39.63 31.47 75.28
C THR A 199 39.23 30.01 75.26
N GLY A 200 37.94 29.69 75.38
CA GLY A 200 37.46 28.32 75.22
C GLY A 200 37.71 27.78 73.80
N ALA A 201 37.76 26.46 73.66
CA ALA A 201 37.86 25.81 72.34
C ALA A 201 36.66 26.19 71.45
N LYS A 202 36.90 26.36 70.15
CA LYS A 202 35.86 26.75 69.19
C LYS A 202 35.80 25.75 68.04
N VAL A 203 34.61 25.56 67.48
CA VAL A 203 34.40 24.80 66.24
C VAL A 203 33.92 25.78 65.19
N LEU A 204 34.59 25.80 64.04
CA LEU A 204 34.15 26.48 62.83
C LEU A 204 33.36 25.48 61.98
N ILE A 205 32.20 25.90 61.48
CA ILE A 205 31.34 25.09 60.64
C ILE A 205 31.17 25.85 59.34
N ARG A 206 31.60 25.26 58.24
CA ARG A 206 31.34 25.75 56.89
C ARG A 206 30.10 25.03 56.37
N ALA A 207 29.04 25.76 56.07
CA ALA A 207 27.84 25.20 55.48
C ALA A 207 28.21 24.50 54.16
N TRP A 208 27.82 23.23 54.03
CA TRP A 208 28.03 22.47 52.81
C TRP A 208 27.00 22.90 51.78
N SER A 209 27.30 23.98 51.05
CA SER A 209 26.50 24.38 49.89
C SER A 209 26.83 23.43 48.73
N VAL A 210 25.94 22.48 48.45
CA VAL A 210 26.03 21.65 47.24
C VAL A 210 26.05 22.59 46.02
N PRO A 211 27.11 22.55 45.17
CA PRO A 211 27.14 23.37 43.98
C PRO A 211 26.00 22.91 43.06
N THR A 212 24.96 23.74 42.97
CA THR A 212 23.90 23.53 41.99
C THR A 212 24.48 23.82 40.61
N ILE A 213 23.98 23.16 39.56
CA ILE A 213 24.43 23.33 38.17
C ILE A 213 24.45 24.82 37.75
N GLN A 214 23.55 25.64 38.33
CA GLN A 214 23.48 27.08 38.13
C GLN A 214 24.72 27.84 38.65
N THR A 215 25.30 27.40 39.77
CA THR A 215 26.46 28.03 40.42
C THR A 215 27.76 27.75 39.66
N LEU A 216 27.85 26.61 38.97
CA LEU A 216 29.00 26.25 38.13
C LEU A 216 29.08 27.06 36.81
N LEU A 217 27.98 27.69 36.40
CA LEU A 217 27.90 28.46 35.15
C LEU A 217 28.16 29.97 35.32
N THR A 218 28.37 30.44 36.55
CA THR A 218 28.56 31.87 36.84
C THR A 218 29.97 32.15 37.34
N PRO A 219 30.92 32.53 36.46
CA PRO A 219 32.27 32.86 36.88
C PRO A 219 32.24 34.16 37.70
N GLY A 220 32.66 34.09 38.97
CA GLY A 220 32.76 35.24 39.88
C GLY A 220 31.72 35.29 41.00
N ASN A 221 30.91 34.25 41.19
CA ASN A 221 30.09 34.13 42.39
C ASN A 221 30.89 33.41 43.47
N ASP A 222 31.74 34.16 44.18
CA ASP A 222 32.33 33.72 45.44
C ASP A 222 31.16 33.40 46.38
N VAL A 223 30.83 32.10 46.49
CA VAL A 223 29.94 31.59 47.52
C VAL A 223 30.50 32.12 48.82
N LYS A 224 29.78 33.05 49.47
CA LYS A 224 30.14 33.48 50.81
C LYS A 224 30.11 32.21 51.65
N GLU A 225 31.28 31.69 51.97
CA GLU A 225 31.41 30.60 52.93
C GLU A 225 30.91 31.19 54.25
N ASP A 226 29.62 31.00 54.56
CA ASP A 226 29.08 31.37 55.85
C ASP A 226 29.73 30.44 56.88
N VAL A 227 30.75 30.98 57.55
CA VAL A 227 31.50 30.27 58.59
C VAL A 227 30.87 30.57 59.93
N HIS A 228 30.15 29.61 60.48
CA HIS A 228 29.59 29.72 61.82
C HIS A 228 30.62 29.31 62.87
N THR A 229 30.72 30.07 63.96
CA THR A 229 31.64 29.76 65.07
C THR A 229 30.87 29.38 66.32
N VAL A 230 31.09 28.18 66.85
CA VAL A 230 30.44 27.68 68.07
C VAL A 230 31.48 27.50 69.18
N SER A 231 31.24 28.12 70.36
CA SER A 231 32.09 27.91 71.55
C SER A 231 31.75 26.61 72.26
N VAL A 232 32.77 25.80 72.54
CA VAL A 232 32.65 24.55 73.29
C VAL A 232 32.72 24.86 74.78
N ASP A 233 31.60 25.31 75.34
CA ASP A 233 31.49 25.63 76.77
C ASP A 233 31.15 24.39 77.59
N LYS A 234 31.85 24.16 78.71
CA LYS A 234 31.54 23.05 79.64
C LYS A 234 30.19 23.19 80.35
N ASN A 235 29.60 24.40 80.33
CA ASN A 235 28.37 24.74 81.05
C ASN A 235 27.08 24.46 80.25
N LYS A 236 27.19 24.08 78.97
CA LYS A 236 26.04 23.74 78.11
C LYS A 236 25.95 22.23 77.93
N SER A 237 24.73 21.71 77.76
CA SER A 237 24.52 20.30 77.47
C SER A 237 25.17 19.90 76.15
N ARG A 238 25.87 18.76 76.13
CA ARG A 238 26.52 18.21 74.92
C ARG A 238 25.50 17.95 73.80
N VAL A 239 24.30 17.51 74.15
CA VAL A 239 23.22 17.24 73.19
C VAL A 239 22.77 18.53 72.52
N HIS A 240 22.61 19.60 73.30
CA HIS A 240 22.24 20.91 72.75
C HIS A 240 23.32 21.46 71.81
N GLN A 241 24.60 21.32 72.17
CA GLN A 241 25.71 21.72 71.31
C GLN A 241 25.76 20.90 70.01
N ALA A 242 25.60 19.59 70.08
CA ALA A 242 25.60 18.74 68.89
C ALA A 242 24.44 19.10 67.94
N ASN A 243 23.23 19.29 68.47
CA ASN A 243 22.07 19.68 67.66
C ASN A 243 22.28 21.06 67.00
N LEU A 244 22.83 22.03 67.73
CA LEU A 244 23.17 23.35 67.20
C LEU A 244 24.23 23.27 66.09
N MET A 245 25.26 22.45 66.29
CA MET A 245 26.31 22.26 65.28
C MET A 245 25.75 21.62 64.00
N TRP A 246 24.88 20.62 64.13
CA TRP A 246 24.24 19.99 62.98
C TRP A 246 23.24 20.90 62.27
N SER A 247 22.48 21.71 63.00
CA SER A 247 21.57 22.69 62.38
C SER A 247 22.33 23.75 61.58
N LEU A 248 23.47 24.22 62.10
CA LEU A 248 24.33 25.19 61.41
C LEU A 248 25.09 24.59 60.20
N ALA A 249 25.21 23.27 60.13
CA ALA A 249 25.84 22.58 59.00
C ALA A 249 24.83 22.25 57.88
N SER A 250 23.53 22.22 58.19
CA SER A 250 22.45 21.91 57.25
C SER A 250 21.76 23.13 56.65
N ASP A 251 21.92 24.31 57.26
CA ASP A 251 21.49 25.60 56.69
C ASP A 251 22.33 25.95 55.45
#